data_AF-A0A4D4LY84-F1
#
_entry.id   AF-A0A4D4LY84-F1
#
_cell.length_a   1.000
_cell.length_b   1.000
_cell.length_c   1.000
_cell.angle_alpha   90.00
_cell.angle_beta   90.00
_cell.angle_gamma   90.00
#
_symmetry.space_group_name_H-M   'P 1'
#
loop_
_entity.id
_entity.type
_entity.pdbx_description
1 polymer ?
#
loop_
_entity_poly.entity_id
_entity_poly.type
_entity_poly.pdbx_seq_one_letter_code
_entity_poly.pdbx_strand_id
1 'polypeptide(L)'
;MKAFQQNYRKTALAADKEYGDKYSDLRTGRFLIGADFVVNPTNSLRTSGLLETGLLIENCDPDLKVPTGYRKQDASAAGCVLTDYVPS
;
A
#
# COMPACT_ATOMS: atom_id res chain seq x y z
N MET A 1 -6.55 12.56 3.74
CA MET A 1 -5.90 11.24 3.63
C MET A 1 -6.83 10.05 3.90
N LYS A 2 -7.55 10.00 5.03
CA LYS A 2 -8.49 8.90 5.37
C LYS A 2 -9.42 8.46 4.22
N ALA A 3 -10.10 9.41 3.57
CA ALA A 3 -11.02 9.08 2.48
C ALA A 3 -10.33 8.41 1.27
N PHE A 4 -9.09 8.81 0.96
CA PHE A 4 -8.31 8.18 -0.11
C PHE A 4 -8.02 6.72 0.23
N GLN A 5 -7.45 6.46 1.41
CA GLN A 5 -7.07 5.11 1.85
C GLN A 5 -8.28 4.17 1.89
N GLN A 6 -9.40 4.64 2.45
CA GLN A 6 -10.64 3.88 2.50
C GLN A 6 -11.20 3.56 1.11
N ASN A 7 -11.18 4.52 0.18
CA ASN A 7 -11.65 4.30 -1.19
C ASN A 7 -10.70 3.40 -1.99
N TYR A 8 -9.40 3.51 -1.75
CA TYR A 8 -8.38 2.64 -2.35
C TYR A 8 -8.60 1.19 -1.93
N ARG A 9 -8.78 0.91 -0.63
CA ARG A 9 -9.15 -0.42 -0.13
C ARG A 9 -10.43 -0.95 -0.77
N LYS A 10 -11.47 -0.13 -0.87
CA LYS A 10 -12.73 -0.53 -1.51
C LYS A 10 -12.51 -0.94 -2.98
N THR A 11 -11.69 -0.20 -3.70
CA THR A 11 -11.32 -0.51 -5.10
C THR A 11 -10.54 -1.82 -5.19
N ALA A 12 -9.55 -2.04 -4.31
CA ALA A 12 -8.78 -3.28 -4.27
C ALA A 12 -9.68 -4.51 -4.02
N LEU A 13 -10.63 -4.41 -3.08
CA LEU A 13 -11.59 -5.48 -2.79
C LEU A 13 -12.53 -5.76 -3.97
N ALA A 14 -12.99 -4.72 -4.67
CA ALA A 14 -13.82 -4.89 -5.85
C ALA A 14 -13.05 -5.56 -6.99
N ALA A 15 -11.80 -5.14 -7.23
CA ALA A 15 -10.94 -5.72 -8.25
C ALA A 15 -10.60 -7.19 -7.96
N ASP A 16 -10.31 -7.54 -6.70
CA ASP A 16 -10.09 -8.92 -6.25
C ASP A 16 -11.33 -9.80 -6.52
N LYS A 17 -12.52 -9.30 -6.17
CA LYS A 17 -13.79 -10.01 -6.42
C LYS A 17 -14.07 -10.23 -7.91
N GLU A 18 -13.76 -9.26 -8.77
CA GLU A 18 -14.10 -9.29 -10.19
C GLU A 18 -13.04 -10.01 -11.03
N TYR A 19 -11.77 -9.89 -10.68
CA TYR A 19 -10.64 -10.31 -11.52
C TYR A 19 -9.66 -11.28 -10.82
N GLY A 20 -9.89 -11.62 -9.55
CA GLY A 20 -8.96 -12.42 -8.75
C GLY A 20 -7.58 -11.76 -8.63
N ASP A 21 -6.53 -12.57 -8.70
CA ASP A 21 -5.14 -12.15 -8.47
C ASP A 21 -4.57 -11.18 -9.52
N LYS A 22 -5.32 -10.91 -10.60
CA LYS A 22 -4.89 -10.04 -11.72
C LYS A 22 -4.51 -8.62 -11.27
N TYR A 23 -5.08 -8.14 -10.16
CA TYR A 23 -4.80 -6.83 -9.58
C TYR A 23 -4.38 -6.93 -8.11
N SER A 24 -3.63 -7.99 -7.78
CA SER A 24 -3.06 -8.20 -6.45
C SER A 24 -2.16 -7.04 -5.99
N ASP A 25 -1.59 -6.26 -6.92
CA ASP A 25 -0.85 -5.02 -6.65
C ASP A 25 -1.70 -3.96 -5.92
N LEU A 26 -3.01 -3.91 -6.17
CA LEU A 26 -3.92 -3.03 -5.45
C LEU A 26 -4.04 -3.42 -3.97
N ARG A 27 -3.93 -4.72 -3.66
CA ARG A 27 -3.95 -5.22 -2.29
C ARG A 27 -2.60 -5.02 -1.60
N THR A 28 -1.50 -5.27 -2.30
CA THR A 28 -0.14 -5.24 -1.73
C THR A 28 0.50 -3.85 -1.73
N GLY A 29 -0.12 -2.87 -2.39
CA GLY A 29 0.24 -1.47 -2.29
C GLY A 29 0.86 -0.95 -3.59
N ARG A 30 0.07 -0.14 -4.30
CA ARG A 30 0.45 0.53 -5.56
C ARG A 30 0.82 1.98 -5.37
N PHE A 31 0.19 2.65 -4.40
CA PHE A 31 0.38 4.07 -4.12
C PHE A 31 1.20 4.26 -2.86
N LEU A 32 1.95 5.36 -2.86
CA LEU A 32 2.70 5.84 -1.71
C LEU A 32 1.92 6.95 -1.02
N ILE A 33 1.88 6.88 0.30
CA ILE A 33 1.18 7.79 1.18
C ILE A 33 2.21 8.71 1.84
N GLY A 34 2.06 10.01 1.62
CA GLY A 34 2.71 11.07 2.37
C GLY A 34 1.80 11.60 3.49
N ALA A 35 2.22 12.69 4.15
CA ALA A 35 1.44 13.29 5.23
C ALA A 35 0.04 13.72 4.76
N ASP A 36 -0.04 14.40 3.62
CA ASP A 36 -1.25 14.98 3.07
C ASP A 36 -1.42 14.74 1.55
N PHE A 37 -0.45 14.11 0.90
CA PHE A 37 -0.47 13.78 -0.53
C PHE A 37 -0.31 12.28 -0.79
N VAL A 38 -0.59 11.89 -2.04
CA VAL A 38 -0.42 10.53 -2.54
C VAL A 38 0.47 10.58 -3.77
N VAL A 39 1.40 9.63 -3.90
CA VAL A 39 2.24 9.48 -5.09
C VAL A 39 1.84 8.20 -5.82
N ASN A 40 1.59 8.34 -7.12
CA ASN A 40 1.49 7.23 -8.05
C ASN A 40 2.88 7.03 -8.70
N PRO A 41 3.67 6.05 -8.26
CA PRO A 41 4.98 5.80 -8.84
C PRO A 41 4.80 5.27 -10.27
N THR A 42 5.42 5.92 -11.25
CA THR A 42 5.40 5.44 -12.65
C THR A 42 6.32 4.24 -12.88
N ASN A 43 7.22 3.96 -11.93
CA ASN A 43 8.22 2.90 -11.96
C ASN A 43 8.11 2.00 -10.73
N SER A 44 8.85 0.89 -10.71
CA SER A 44 8.88 -0.04 -9.58
C SER A 44 9.18 0.66 -8.24
N LEU A 45 8.32 0.43 -7.26
CA LEU A 45 8.48 0.91 -5.88
C LEU A 45 9.85 0.55 -5.30
N ARG A 46 10.32 -0.68 -5.59
CA ARG A 46 11.59 -1.22 -5.09
C ARG A 46 12.82 -0.45 -5.56
N THR A 47 12.77 0.13 -6.76
CA THR A 47 13.94 0.78 -7.38
C THR A 47 13.85 2.30 -7.38
N SER A 48 12.73 2.86 -6.89
CA SER A 48 12.46 4.30 -6.98
C SER A 48 13.18 5.15 -5.93
N GLY A 49 13.69 4.54 -4.84
CA GLY A 49 14.21 5.26 -3.67
C GLY A 49 13.14 6.03 -2.88
N LEU A 50 11.88 6.05 -3.34
CA LEU A 50 10.82 6.88 -2.75
C LEU A 50 10.50 6.48 -1.29
N LEU A 51 10.68 5.22 -0.94
CA LEU A 51 10.44 4.73 0.43
C LEU A 51 11.46 5.28 1.44
N GLU A 52 12.65 5.65 0.98
CA GLU A 52 13.70 6.28 1.82
C GLU A 52 13.33 7.72 2.19
N THR A 53 12.39 8.35 1.48
CA THR A 53 11.95 9.73 1.71
C THR A 53 10.91 9.88 2.82
N GLY A 54 10.57 8.79 3.51
CA GLY A 54 9.56 8.78 4.55
C GLY A 54 8.16 8.37 4.06
N LEU A 55 7.95 8.25 2.75
CA LEU A 55 6.71 7.73 2.16
C LEU A 55 6.49 6.25 2.53
N LEU A 56 5.22 5.85 2.61
CA LEU A 56 4.81 4.49 2.98
C LEU A 56 3.83 3.93 1.96
N ILE A 57 3.86 2.63 1.68
CA ILE A 57 2.80 1.96 0.93
C ILE A 57 1.63 1.64 1.86
N GLU A 58 0.41 1.75 1.35
CA GLU A 58 -0.76 1.17 1.99
C GLU A 58 -0.94 -0.27 1.50
N ASN A 59 -0.69 -1.23 2.39
CA ASN A 59 -0.81 -2.65 2.10
C ASN A 59 -1.94 -3.26 2.95
N CYS A 60 -2.85 -3.95 2.28
CA CYS A 60 -4.07 -4.53 2.82
C CYS A 60 -4.11 -6.06 2.68
N ASP A 61 -2.96 -6.67 2.45
CA ASP A 61 -2.79 -8.12 2.40
C ASP A 61 -2.80 -8.68 3.83
N PRO A 62 -3.77 -9.55 4.20
CA PRO A 62 -3.85 -10.11 5.55
C PRO A 62 -2.63 -10.97 5.91
N ASP A 63 -1.91 -11.50 4.90
CA ASP A 63 -0.74 -12.36 5.10
C ASP A 63 0.57 -11.56 5.15
N LEU A 64 0.51 -10.23 5.05
CA LEU A 64 1.70 -9.38 5.09
C LEU A 64 2.48 -9.54 6.40
N LYS A 65 3.70 -10.02 6.27
CA LYS A 65 4.70 -10.03 7.34
C LYS A 65 5.75 -8.97 7.07
N VAL A 66 5.65 -7.85 7.78
CA VAL A 66 6.67 -6.79 7.74
C VAL A 66 7.86 -7.21 8.61
N PRO A 67 9.08 -7.38 8.05
CA PRO A 67 10.25 -7.77 8.83
C PRO A 67 10.68 -6.69 9.83
N THR A 68 11.40 -7.10 10.87
CA THR A 68 12.06 -6.16 11.79
C THR A 68 12.99 -5.22 11.03
N GLY A 69 12.97 -3.94 11.38
CA GLY A 69 13.77 -2.89 10.74
C GLY A 69 12.99 -2.04 9.74
N TYR A 70 11.81 -2.48 9.32
CA TYR A 70 10.89 -1.67 8.50
C TYR A 70 9.89 -0.92 9.38
N ARG A 71 9.45 0.24 8.90
CA ARG A 71 8.36 0.99 9.50
C ARG A 71 7.04 0.26 9.24
N LYS A 72 6.20 0.18 10.27
CA LYS A 72 4.83 -0.32 10.20
C LYS A 72 3.95 0.50 11.13
N GLN A 73 2.85 1.01 10.61
CA GLN A 73 1.83 1.72 11.38
C GLN A 73 0.44 1.42 10.83
N ASP A 74 -0.59 1.73 11.62
CA ASP A 74 -1.97 1.55 11.19
C ASP A 74 -2.31 2.49 10.02
N ALA A 75 -3.00 1.96 9.02
CA ALA A 75 -3.63 2.78 8.00
C ALA A 75 -4.99 3.30 8.51
N SER A 76 -5.50 4.34 7.87
CA SER A 76 -6.86 4.82 8.09
C SER A 76 -7.93 3.90 7.48
N ALA A 77 -7.54 2.99 6.59
CA ALA A 77 -8.38 1.92 6.07
C ALA A 77 -8.27 0.68 6.99
N ALA A 78 -9.42 0.16 7.42
CA ALA A 78 -9.48 -0.98 8.31
C ALA A 78 -8.85 -2.23 7.66
N GLY A 79 -7.99 -2.92 8.42
CA GLY A 79 -7.29 -4.12 7.97
C GLY A 79 -6.13 -3.84 7.01
N CYS A 80 -5.73 -2.58 6.84
CA CYS A 80 -4.54 -2.18 6.09
C CYS A 80 -3.49 -1.59 7.02
N VAL A 81 -2.24 -1.63 6.59
CA VAL A 81 -1.11 -1.01 7.28
C VAL A 81 -0.35 -0.10 6.33
N LEU A 82 0.30 0.92 6.88
CA LEU A 82 1.31 1.70 6.17
C LEU A 82 2.69 1.16 6.50
N THR A 83 3.50 0.89 5.49
CA THR A 83 4.85 0.34 5.67
C THR A 83 5.82 0.83 4.60
N ASP A 84 7.13 0.83 4.88
CA ASP A 84 8.18 1.01 3.87
C ASP A 84 8.75 -0.32 3.35
N TYR A 85 8.12 -1.45 3.70
CA TYR A 85 8.46 -2.76 3.19
C TYR A 85 7.65 -3.11 1.93
N VAL A 86 8.34 -3.46 0.84
CA VAL A 86 7.68 -4.02 -0.36
C VAL A 86 7.85 -5.55 -0.35
N PRO A 87 6.75 -6.33 -0.23
CA PRO A 87 6.78 -7.80 -0.25
C PRO A 87 7.06 -8.34 -1.66
N SER A 88 7.88 -9.39 -1.72
CA SER A 88 8.42 -10.01 -2.96
C SER A 88 7.34 -10.60 -3.86
#